data_AF-A0A970GGR4-F1
#
_entry.id   AF-A0A970GGR4-F1
#
_cell.length_a   1.000
_cell.length_b   1.000
_cell.length_c   1.000
_cell.angle_alpha   90.00
_cell.angle_beta   90.00
_cell.angle_gamma   90.00
#
_symmetry.space_group_name_H-M   'P 1'
#
loop_
_entity.id
_entity.type
_entity.pdbx_description
1 polymer ?
#
loop_
_entity_poly.entity_id
_entity_poly.type
_entity_poly.pdbx_seq_one_letter_code
_entity_poly.pdbx_strand_id
1 'polypeptide(L)'
;MKPKLYHLIFLISAFAMAGLTGCEKDLPEPFLPEGTEEISTLTASADPSANDCEPASYTLWAGQHINSGSLEISSDEDFIYVTFKTTGGWLLQLTHLHIATSVSEIPKNGRPVPGQFQYQTIHNPRVTEYTYAIPNTWGEGQDLIIAAHAEVVLIGDNGNIVQGETAFGGDTPGPGNRWWFFAEFTVEYCDSDAELPGDDEGDDEGDDEGDDEGDDEGDDEGDDEGDDEGDDEG
;
A
#
# COMPACT_ATOMS: atom_id res chain seq x y z
N MET A 1 41.06 -59.72 19.50
CA MET A 1 40.32 -60.23 18.32
C MET A 1 40.64 -59.31 17.15
N LYS A 2 40.99 -59.90 16.00
CA LYS A 2 41.60 -59.22 14.84
C LYS A 2 40.60 -58.34 14.04
N PRO A 3 41.09 -57.27 13.38
CA PRO A 3 40.32 -56.30 12.60
C PRO A 3 40.16 -56.71 11.12
N LYS A 4 39.25 -56.05 10.37
CA LYS A 4 39.23 -55.95 8.90
C LYS A 4 38.64 -54.57 8.56
N LEU A 5 39.36 -53.56 8.06
CA LEU A 5 40.13 -53.44 6.81
C LEU A 5 39.33 -53.83 5.58
N TYR A 6 38.78 -52.82 4.88
CA TYR A 6 38.74 -52.76 3.41
C TYR A 6 38.75 -51.29 2.95
N HIS A 7 39.91 -50.84 2.49
CA HIS A 7 39.98 -49.88 1.40
C HIS A 7 39.60 -50.61 0.12
N LEU A 8 38.75 -50.01 -0.72
CA LEU A 8 38.84 -50.21 -2.16
C LEU A 8 38.46 -48.94 -2.91
N ILE A 9 39.50 -48.35 -3.47
CA ILE A 9 39.51 -47.28 -4.45
C ILE A 9 38.83 -47.80 -5.73
N PHE A 10 37.88 -47.05 -6.28
CA PHE A 10 37.51 -47.15 -7.70
C PHE A 10 37.63 -45.76 -8.34
N LEU A 11 38.81 -45.49 -8.90
CA LEU A 11 39.05 -44.49 -9.93
C LEU A 11 38.80 -45.15 -11.30
N ILE A 12 37.65 -44.86 -11.93
CA ILE A 12 37.43 -45.01 -13.38
C ILE A 12 36.44 -43.90 -13.75
N SER A 13 36.86 -42.72 -14.19
CA SER A 13 37.28 -42.38 -15.56
C SER A 13 36.34 -42.89 -16.65
N ALA A 14 35.28 -42.13 -16.93
CA ALA A 14 34.65 -42.09 -18.24
C ALA A 14 34.13 -40.68 -18.51
N PHE A 15 35.05 -39.78 -18.85
CA PHE A 15 34.75 -38.50 -19.50
C PHE A 15 34.39 -38.81 -20.96
N ALA A 16 33.11 -39.07 -21.22
CA ALA A 16 32.58 -39.14 -22.58
C ALA A 16 32.00 -37.78 -22.94
N MET A 17 32.87 -36.91 -23.44
CA MET A 17 32.48 -35.71 -24.16
C MET A 17 32.37 -36.07 -25.64
N ALA A 18 31.14 -36.19 -26.13
CA ALA A 18 30.81 -36.13 -27.55
C ALA A 18 29.59 -35.23 -27.67
N GLY A 19 29.85 -33.97 -28.00
CA GLY A 19 28.82 -33.01 -28.39
C GLY A 19 28.46 -33.13 -29.86
N LEU A 20 27.45 -32.33 -30.20
CA LEU A 20 27.01 -31.87 -31.52
C LEU A 20 25.91 -32.69 -32.22
N THR A 21 24.68 -32.33 -31.89
CA THR A 21 23.51 -32.27 -32.78
C THR A 21 22.47 -31.44 -32.01
N GLY A 22 22.17 -30.19 -32.32
CA GLY A 22 21.70 -29.71 -33.62
C GLY A 22 20.21 -29.38 -33.48
N CYS A 23 19.89 -28.19 -32.99
CA CYS A 23 18.55 -27.59 -33.11
C CYS A 23 18.73 -26.18 -33.65
N GLU A 24 18.74 -26.09 -34.98
CA GLU A 24 18.45 -24.86 -35.71
C GLU A 24 16.98 -24.50 -35.41
N LYS A 25 16.78 -23.40 -34.71
CA LYS A 25 15.54 -22.65 -34.76
C LYS A 25 15.93 -21.20 -34.98
N ASP A 26 15.89 -20.78 -36.24
CA ASP A 26 15.75 -19.37 -36.60
C ASP A 26 14.56 -18.82 -35.84
N LEU A 27 14.85 -17.96 -34.85
CA LEU A 27 13.85 -17.13 -34.21
C LEU A 27 14.10 -15.69 -34.68
N PRO A 28 13.03 -15.00 -35.13
CA PRO A 28 13.12 -13.76 -35.89
C PRO A 28 13.77 -12.64 -35.09
N GLU A 29 14.55 -11.83 -35.81
CA GLU A 29 15.18 -10.61 -35.32
C GLU A 29 14.17 -9.68 -34.62
N PRO A 30 14.61 -8.94 -33.58
CA PRO A 30 13.78 -7.93 -32.95
C PRO A 30 13.47 -6.82 -33.95
N PHE A 31 12.20 -6.68 -34.32
CA PHE A 31 11.68 -5.49 -34.97
C PHE A 31 11.88 -4.32 -34.00
N LEU A 32 12.86 -3.47 -34.29
CA LEU A 32 12.93 -2.11 -33.74
C LEU A 32 11.92 -1.25 -34.51
N PRO A 33 10.84 -0.76 -33.90
CA PRO A 33 10.16 0.41 -34.44
C PRO A 33 11.03 1.63 -34.13
N GLU A 34 11.78 2.06 -35.13
CA GLU A 34 12.30 3.41 -35.24
C GLU A 34 11.10 4.33 -35.51
N GLY A 35 10.69 5.09 -34.50
CA GLY A 35 9.51 5.94 -34.55
C GLY A 35 9.52 6.93 -33.40
N THR A 36 10.17 8.06 -33.65
CA THR A 36 10.08 9.27 -32.84
C THR A 36 8.68 9.86 -32.99
N GLU A 37 7.85 9.71 -31.96
CA GLU A 37 6.62 10.48 -31.80
C GLU A 37 6.82 11.43 -30.60
N GLU A 38 7.00 12.70 -30.92
CA GLU A 38 7.02 13.83 -29.99
C GLU A 38 5.60 14.00 -29.43
N ILE A 39 5.31 13.41 -28.27
CA ILE A 39 4.04 13.68 -27.58
C ILE A 39 4.24 14.90 -26.69
N SER A 40 3.80 16.03 -27.24
CA SER A 40 3.69 17.33 -26.58
C SER A 40 2.87 17.21 -25.29
N THR A 41 3.51 17.57 -24.19
CA THR A 41 2.95 18.24 -23.00
C THR A 41 1.42 18.26 -22.87
N LEU A 42 0.91 17.46 -21.94
CA LEU A 42 -0.13 17.92 -21.03
C LEU A 42 0.38 17.68 -19.61
N THR A 43 0.93 18.74 -19.03
CA THR A 43 0.98 18.91 -17.59
C THR A 43 -0.47 18.95 -17.10
N ALA A 44 -1.00 17.80 -16.71
CA ALA A 44 -2.06 17.80 -15.73
C ALA A 44 -1.44 18.41 -14.47
N SER A 45 -1.86 19.63 -14.15
CA SER A 45 -1.77 20.13 -12.79
C SER A 45 -2.59 19.15 -11.96
N ALA A 46 -1.93 18.09 -11.47
CA ALA A 46 -2.43 17.38 -10.31
C ALA A 46 -2.55 18.47 -9.25
N ASP A 47 -3.79 18.81 -8.95
CA ASP A 47 -4.12 19.53 -7.75
C ASP A 47 -3.35 18.87 -6.59
N PRO A 48 -2.40 19.55 -5.91
CA PRO A 48 -1.65 18.96 -4.79
C PRO A 48 -2.52 18.77 -3.53
N SER A 49 -3.85 18.72 -3.69
CA SER A 49 -4.85 18.71 -2.63
C SER A 49 -5.75 17.47 -2.64
N ALA A 50 -5.41 16.42 -3.37
CA ALA A 50 -5.89 15.07 -3.09
C ALA A 50 -4.74 14.32 -2.42
N ASN A 51 -4.88 14.00 -1.13
CA ASN A 51 -3.91 13.21 -0.40
C ASN A 51 -4.00 11.75 -0.87
N ASP A 52 -3.45 11.48 -2.05
CA ASP A 52 -3.29 10.13 -2.60
C ASP A 52 -2.12 9.48 -1.84
N CYS A 53 -2.33 9.03 -0.59
CA CYS A 53 -1.26 8.32 0.10
C CYS A 53 -1.14 6.91 -0.49
N GLU A 54 -0.21 6.79 -1.44
CA GLU A 54 0.34 5.51 -1.82
C GLU A 54 0.84 4.77 -0.56
N PRO A 55 0.53 3.48 -0.41
CA PRO A 55 0.95 2.73 0.76
C PRO A 55 2.48 2.70 0.86
N ALA A 56 2.99 2.92 2.07
CA ALA A 56 4.41 2.75 2.36
C ALA A 56 4.80 1.29 2.12
N SER A 57 5.73 1.05 1.20
CA SER A 57 6.13 -0.29 0.77
C SER A 57 7.56 -0.61 1.17
N TYR A 58 7.73 -1.74 1.85
CA TYR A 58 9.02 -2.27 2.30
C TYR A 58 9.24 -3.67 1.74
N THR A 59 10.49 -4.11 1.67
CA THR A 59 10.78 -5.48 1.22
C THR A 59 10.42 -6.52 2.28
N LEU A 60 9.87 -7.66 1.84
CA LEU A 60 9.70 -8.86 2.68
C LEU A 60 10.92 -9.79 2.52
N TRP A 61 11.90 -9.66 3.41
CA TRP A 61 13.18 -10.37 3.36
C TRP A 61 13.09 -11.77 3.97
N ALA A 62 13.01 -12.79 3.11
CA ALA A 62 13.16 -14.19 3.47
C ALA A 62 14.64 -14.57 3.65
N GLY A 63 14.95 -15.34 4.69
CA GLY A 63 16.30 -15.88 4.90
C GLY A 63 17.43 -14.83 4.91
N GLN A 64 17.14 -13.58 5.32
CA GLN A 64 18.00 -12.38 5.31
C GLN A 64 18.17 -11.66 3.97
N HIS A 65 18.17 -12.37 2.85
CA HIS A 65 18.66 -11.83 1.57
C HIS A 65 17.80 -12.17 0.36
N ILE A 66 16.71 -12.91 0.55
CA ILE A 66 15.79 -13.30 -0.51
C ILE A 66 14.61 -12.34 -0.48
N ASN A 67 14.41 -11.57 -1.55
CA ASN A 67 13.17 -10.83 -1.71
C ASN A 67 12.05 -11.84 -2.00
N SER A 68 11.13 -11.97 -1.05
CA SER A 68 9.97 -12.86 -1.15
C SER A 68 8.66 -12.13 -1.45
N GLY A 69 8.73 -10.79 -1.60
CA GLY A 69 7.59 -9.91 -1.83
C GLY A 69 7.73 -8.57 -1.09
N SER A 70 6.60 -7.99 -0.70
CA SER A 70 6.51 -6.69 -0.04
C SER A 70 5.67 -6.74 1.24
N LEU A 71 5.95 -5.79 2.12
CA LEU A 71 5.10 -5.37 3.22
C LEU A 71 4.60 -3.98 2.88
N GLU A 72 3.29 -3.81 2.73
CA GLU A 72 2.64 -2.53 2.44
C GLU A 72 1.86 -2.05 3.65
N ILE A 73 1.97 -0.76 3.96
CA ILE A 73 1.40 -0.14 5.15
C ILE A 73 0.68 1.15 4.75
N SER A 74 -0.58 1.27 5.14
CA SER A 74 -1.37 2.48 4.99
C SER A 74 -2.25 2.70 6.23
N SER A 75 -2.80 3.89 6.37
CA SER A 75 -3.71 4.21 7.48
C SER A 75 -4.80 5.19 7.05
N ASP A 76 -5.90 5.14 7.78
CA ASP A 76 -6.95 6.16 7.80
C ASP A 76 -7.29 6.52 9.26
N GLU A 77 -8.35 7.31 9.46
CA GLU A 77 -8.80 7.72 10.79
C GLU A 77 -9.13 6.53 11.70
N ASP A 78 -9.63 5.43 11.14
CA ASP A 78 -10.19 4.31 11.87
C ASP A 78 -9.23 3.13 12.00
N PHE A 79 -8.37 2.89 11.00
CA PHE A 79 -7.57 1.69 10.85
C PHE A 79 -6.17 1.95 10.31
N ILE A 80 -5.24 1.08 10.71
CA ILE A 80 -3.94 0.86 10.08
C ILE A 80 -4.02 -0.47 9.34
N TYR A 81 -3.72 -0.44 8.05
CA TYR A 81 -3.67 -1.61 7.18
C TYR A 81 -2.24 -2.06 7.00
N VAL A 82 -1.98 -3.33 7.31
CA VAL A 82 -0.67 -3.96 7.10
C VAL A 82 -0.86 -5.17 6.20
N THR A 83 -0.40 -5.04 4.96
CA THR A 83 -0.58 -6.03 3.90
C THR A 83 0.73 -6.75 3.61
N PHE A 84 0.73 -8.06 3.80
CA PHE A 84 1.81 -8.94 3.35
C PHE A 84 1.49 -9.37 1.92
N LYS A 85 2.40 -9.14 0.97
CA LYS A 85 2.32 -9.65 -0.40
C LYS A 85 3.55 -10.46 -0.72
N THR A 86 3.37 -11.62 -1.33
CA THR A 86 4.46 -12.46 -1.80
C THR A 86 4.59 -12.43 -3.32
N THR A 87 5.81 -12.57 -3.81
CA THR A 87 6.13 -12.62 -5.25
C THR A 87 6.97 -13.87 -5.55
N GLY A 88 7.30 -14.12 -6.82
CA GLY A 88 8.22 -15.21 -7.20
C GLY A 88 7.73 -16.63 -6.85
N GLY A 89 6.41 -16.82 -6.69
CA GLY A 89 5.80 -18.11 -6.34
C GLY A 89 5.79 -18.44 -4.84
N TRP A 90 6.34 -17.56 -3.99
CA TRP A 90 6.24 -17.70 -2.54
C TRP A 90 4.79 -17.62 -2.08
N LEU A 91 4.45 -18.42 -1.07
CA LEU A 91 3.14 -18.42 -0.43
C LEU A 91 3.29 -18.18 1.07
N LEU A 92 2.40 -17.38 1.65
CA LEU A 92 2.26 -17.17 3.09
C LEU A 92 1.65 -18.42 3.73
N GLN A 93 2.33 -18.95 4.74
CA GLN A 93 1.84 -20.03 5.58
C GLN A 93 1.40 -19.53 6.96
N LEU A 94 2.13 -18.56 7.52
CA LEU A 94 1.86 -17.96 8.81
C LEU A 94 2.36 -16.52 8.80
N THR A 95 1.56 -15.61 9.33
CA THR A 95 1.95 -14.20 9.54
C THR A 95 1.82 -13.86 11.02
N HIS A 96 2.76 -13.08 11.52
CA HIS A 96 2.77 -12.49 12.85
C HIS A 96 3.03 -10.99 12.70
N LEU A 97 2.29 -10.18 13.46
CA LEU A 97 2.42 -8.72 13.41
C LEU A 97 2.34 -8.13 14.82
N HIS A 98 3.26 -7.20 15.08
CA HIS A 98 3.26 -6.38 16.29
C HIS A 98 3.58 -4.93 15.91
N ILE A 99 2.81 -3.99 16.45
CA ILE A 99 2.95 -2.55 16.24
C ILE A 99 3.29 -1.92 17.59
N ALA A 100 4.27 -1.04 17.62
CA ALA A 100 4.68 -0.33 18.82
C ALA A 100 5.18 1.08 18.51
N THR A 101 5.30 1.95 19.52
CA THR A 101 5.90 3.28 19.35
C THR A 101 7.42 3.27 19.49
N SER A 102 8.00 2.14 19.90
CA SER A 102 9.45 1.99 20.03
C SER A 102 9.93 0.56 19.81
N VAL A 103 11.16 0.42 19.32
CA VAL A 103 11.82 -0.89 19.12
C VAL A 103 11.99 -1.66 20.44
N SER A 104 12.00 -0.98 21.60
CA SER A 104 12.07 -1.60 22.93
C SER A 104 10.82 -2.38 23.32
N GLU A 105 9.65 -1.97 22.80
CA GLU A 105 8.36 -2.58 23.13
C GLU A 105 8.09 -3.87 22.36
N ILE A 106 8.82 -4.10 21.25
CA ILE A 106 8.72 -5.35 20.48
C ILE A 106 9.10 -6.55 21.37
N PRO A 107 8.21 -7.55 21.56
CA PRO A 107 8.49 -8.74 22.34
C PRO A 107 9.69 -9.50 21.80
N LYS A 108 10.78 -9.56 22.58
CA LYS A 108 12.06 -10.12 22.13
C LYS A 108 12.88 -10.80 23.23
N ASN A 109 13.65 -11.79 22.82
CA ASN A 109 14.74 -12.39 23.59
C ASN A 109 15.99 -12.50 22.71
N GLY A 110 16.68 -11.37 22.54
CA GLY A 110 17.77 -11.19 21.57
C GLY A 110 17.30 -10.97 20.12
N ARG A 111 16.23 -11.66 19.69
CA ARG A 111 15.45 -11.37 18.47
C ARG A 111 13.96 -11.36 18.81
N PRO A 112 13.08 -10.83 17.94
CA PRO A 112 11.65 -10.89 18.15
C PRO A 112 11.18 -12.33 18.37
N VAL A 113 10.18 -12.51 19.22
CA VAL A 113 9.53 -13.80 19.50
C VAL A 113 8.16 -13.78 18.84
N PRO A 114 8.01 -14.30 17.60
CA PRO A 114 6.78 -14.10 16.84
C PRO A 114 5.53 -14.65 17.51
N GLY A 115 5.64 -15.74 18.29
CA GLY A 115 4.52 -16.28 19.08
C GLY A 115 4.08 -15.39 20.26
N GLN A 116 4.71 -14.24 20.49
CA GLN A 116 4.28 -13.21 21.44
C GLN A 116 3.75 -11.94 20.74
N PHE A 117 3.68 -11.95 19.40
CA PHE A 117 3.15 -10.81 18.66
C PHE A 117 1.65 -10.68 18.88
N GLN A 118 1.15 -9.46 18.74
CA GLN A 118 -0.23 -9.13 19.10
C GLN A 118 -1.22 -9.75 18.11
N TYR A 119 -0.84 -9.83 16.84
CA TYR A 119 -1.65 -10.38 15.77
C TYR A 119 -0.95 -11.56 15.12
N GLN A 120 -1.72 -12.58 14.77
CA GLN A 120 -1.20 -13.75 14.08
C GLN A 120 -2.28 -14.47 13.28
N THR A 121 -1.92 -15.03 12.13
CA THR A 121 -2.84 -15.75 11.26
C THR A 121 -2.14 -16.95 10.61
N ILE A 122 -2.72 -18.14 10.77
CA ILE A 122 -2.32 -19.33 10.00
C ILE A 122 -3.12 -19.34 8.70
N HIS A 123 -2.44 -19.49 7.57
CA HIS A 123 -3.05 -19.49 6.24
C HIS A 123 -3.25 -20.92 5.74
N ASN A 124 -4.50 -21.38 5.75
CA ASN A 124 -4.89 -22.69 5.21
C ASN A 124 -6.23 -22.58 4.45
N PRO A 125 -6.22 -22.56 3.11
CA PRO A 125 -5.06 -22.73 2.23
C PRO A 125 -4.05 -21.57 2.34
N ARG A 126 -2.82 -21.83 1.90
CA ARG A 126 -1.78 -20.78 1.81
C ARG A 126 -2.20 -19.72 0.79
N VAL A 127 -1.83 -18.48 1.03
CA VAL A 127 -2.23 -17.31 0.22
C VAL A 127 -0.99 -16.53 -0.24
N THR A 128 -1.14 -15.71 -1.27
CA THR A 128 -0.08 -14.79 -1.72
C THR A 128 -0.19 -13.41 -1.08
N GLU A 129 -1.34 -13.11 -0.48
CA GLU A 129 -1.65 -11.79 0.06
C GLU A 129 -2.51 -11.92 1.31
N TYR A 130 -2.24 -11.09 2.31
CA TYR A 130 -3.06 -10.99 3.51
C TYR A 130 -2.91 -9.62 4.18
N THR A 131 -4.04 -9.01 4.53
CA THR A 131 -4.10 -7.71 5.21
C THR A 131 -4.61 -7.84 6.63
N TYR A 132 -3.88 -7.24 7.58
CA TYR A 132 -4.41 -6.92 8.90
C TYR A 132 -5.03 -5.52 8.86
N ALA A 133 -6.28 -5.37 9.32
CA ALA A 133 -6.87 -4.08 9.63
C ALA A 133 -6.88 -3.92 11.16
N ILE A 134 -6.10 -2.96 11.66
CA ILE A 134 -5.85 -2.75 13.09
C ILE A 134 -6.47 -1.43 13.49
N PRO A 135 -7.33 -1.36 14.53
CA PRO A 135 -7.89 -0.09 14.97
C PRO A 135 -6.79 0.94 15.22
N ASN A 136 -6.94 2.10 14.61
CA ASN A 136 -5.99 3.18 14.76
C ASN A 136 -6.22 3.90 16.10
N THR A 137 -5.42 3.54 17.11
CA THR A 137 -5.47 4.18 18.44
C THR A 137 -4.38 5.23 18.64
N TRP A 138 -3.55 5.48 17.62
CA TRP A 138 -2.35 6.31 17.73
C TRP A 138 -2.57 7.75 17.25
N GLY A 139 -3.43 7.94 16.26
CA GLY A 139 -3.67 9.25 15.66
C GLY A 139 -2.66 9.61 14.57
N GLU A 140 -3.04 10.55 13.72
CA GLU A 140 -2.19 11.11 12.67
C GLU A 140 -0.88 11.71 13.21
N GLY A 141 0.20 11.57 12.44
CA GLY A 141 1.53 12.07 12.74
C GLY A 141 2.32 11.22 13.75
N GLN A 142 1.74 10.13 14.26
CA GLN A 142 2.43 9.25 15.19
C GLN A 142 3.40 8.31 14.47
N ASP A 143 4.65 8.29 14.91
CA ASP A 143 5.65 7.33 14.45
C ASP A 143 5.44 5.96 15.10
N LEU A 144 5.46 4.92 14.26
CA LEU A 144 5.27 3.53 14.62
C LEU A 144 6.40 2.64 14.11
N ILE A 145 6.66 1.60 14.89
CA ILE A 145 7.56 0.50 14.60
C ILE A 145 6.73 -0.74 14.32
N ILE A 146 6.86 -1.26 13.10
CA ILE A 146 6.08 -2.39 12.60
C ILE A 146 7.00 -3.61 12.51
N ALA A 147 6.82 -4.55 13.43
CA ALA A 147 7.49 -5.84 13.40
C ALA A 147 6.59 -6.85 12.69
N ALA A 148 6.87 -7.07 11.39
CA ALA A 148 6.13 -7.97 10.53
C ALA A 148 6.96 -9.22 10.24
N HIS A 149 6.50 -10.39 10.69
CA HIS A 149 7.17 -11.68 10.49
C HIS A 149 6.27 -12.62 9.68
N ALA A 150 6.82 -13.33 8.71
CA ALA A 150 6.11 -14.35 7.96
C ALA A 150 6.89 -15.67 7.91
N GLU A 151 6.15 -16.78 7.80
CA GLU A 151 6.68 -18.04 7.28
C GLU A 151 6.19 -18.18 5.84
N VAL A 152 7.13 -18.21 4.90
CA VAL A 152 6.87 -18.31 3.47
C VAL A 152 7.36 -19.64 2.91
N VAL A 153 6.66 -20.19 1.93
CA VAL A 153 7.02 -21.46 1.29
C VAL A 153 6.90 -21.41 -0.22
N LEU A 154 7.75 -22.16 -0.92
CA LEU A 154 7.60 -22.50 -2.33
C LEU A 154 7.03 -23.91 -2.46
N ILE A 155 6.08 -24.08 -3.39
CA ILE A 155 5.45 -25.36 -3.69
C ILE A 155 5.93 -25.83 -5.06
N GLY A 156 6.42 -27.07 -5.14
CA GLY A 156 6.80 -27.70 -6.41
C GLY A 156 5.61 -28.30 -7.15
N ASP A 157 5.82 -28.72 -8.39
CA ASP A 157 4.76 -29.25 -9.28
C ASP A 157 4.00 -30.46 -8.71
N ASN A 158 4.61 -31.20 -7.79
CA ASN A 158 4.00 -32.35 -7.11
C ASN A 158 3.15 -31.96 -5.87
N GLY A 159 2.98 -30.67 -5.60
CA GLY A 159 2.21 -30.14 -4.46
C GLY A 159 2.97 -30.13 -3.13
N ASN A 160 4.23 -30.56 -3.09
CA ASN A 160 5.05 -30.56 -1.88
C ASN A 160 5.78 -29.22 -1.68
N ILE A 161 6.05 -28.88 -0.43
CA ILE A 161 6.93 -27.76 -0.08
C ILE A 161 8.36 -28.11 -0.52
N VAL A 162 8.93 -27.30 -1.40
CA VAL A 162 10.31 -27.46 -1.89
C VAL A 162 11.29 -26.52 -1.17
N GLN A 163 10.78 -25.42 -0.60
CA GLN A 163 11.54 -24.50 0.22
C GLN A 163 10.62 -23.82 1.24
N GLY A 164 11.12 -23.57 2.44
CA GLY A 164 10.44 -22.77 3.45
C GLY A 164 11.44 -21.85 4.15
N GLU A 165 11.04 -20.60 4.37
CA GLU A 165 11.90 -19.57 4.95
C GLU A 165 11.12 -18.76 6.00
N THR A 166 11.86 -18.23 6.96
CA THR A 166 11.39 -17.12 7.80
C THR A 166 11.64 -15.82 7.05
N ALA A 167 10.65 -14.93 7.04
CA ALA A 167 10.74 -13.61 6.45
C ALA A 167 10.42 -12.50 7.45
N PHE A 168 11.06 -11.35 7.30
CA PHE A 168 10.73 -10.12 8.01
C PHE A 168 10.49 -8.98 7.02
N GLY A 169 9.42 -8.23 7.23
CA GLY A 169 9.12 -7.03 6.45
C GLY A 169 9.79 -5.81 7.04
N GLY A 170 10.37 -4.96 6.19
CA GLY A 170 11.05 -3.73 6.60
C GLY A 170 12.49 -3.66 6.12
N ASP A 171 13.03 -2.45 6.13
CA ASP A 171 14.39 -2.17 5.65
C ASP A 171 15.36 -1.78 6.77
N THR A 172 14.85 -1.58 7.99
CA THR A 172 15.69 -1.22 9.14
C THR A 172 16.09 -2.47 9.93
N PRO A 173 17.41 -2.77 10.07
CA PRO A 173 17.86 -3.92 10.83
C PRO A 173 17.61 -3.71 12.32
N GLY A 174 16.99 -4.70 12.95
CA GLY A 174 16.74 -4.67 14.37
C GLY A 174 18.00 -4.89 15.22
N PRO A 175 18.05 -4.35 16.45
CA PRO A 175 19.19 -4.54 17.34
C PRO A 175 19.38 -6.00 17.74
N GLY A 176 20.64 -6.39 17.96
CA GLY A 176 21.03 -7.71 18.48
C GLY A 176 21.98 -8.48 17.56
N ASN A 177 22.32 -9.71 17.96
CA ASN A 177 23.27 -10.57 17.23
C ASN A 177 22.58 -11.53 16.25
N ARG A 178 21.25 -11.47 16.15
CA ARG A 178 20.45 -12.29 15.25
C ARG A 178 19.69 -11.35 14.33
N TRP A 179 19.62 -11.70 13.06
CA TRP A 179 18.96 -10.89 12.05
C TRP A 179 17.45 -10.83 12.28
N TRP A 180 16.90 -9.64 12.00
CA TRP A 180 15.49 -9.34 11.82
C TRP A 180 15.39 -7.90 11.29
N PHE A 181 14.27 -7.58 10.67
CA PHE A 181 13.98 -6.24 10.15
C PHE A 181 12.66 -5.74 10.73
N PHE A 182 12.49 -4.42 10.73
CA PHE A 182 11.24 -3.75 11.03
C PHE A 182 11.04 -2.59 10.05
N ALA A 183 9.78 -2.19 9.87
CA ALA A 183 9.42 -0.99 9.14
C ALA A 183 9.14 0.15 10.12
N GLU A 184 9.52 1.37 9.72
CA GLU A 184 9.19 2.62 10.40
C GLU A 184 8.11 3.30 9.58
N PHE A 185 6.97 3.60 10.19
CA PHE A 185 5.80 4.15 9.51
C PHE A 185 5.23 5.29 10.34
N THR A 186 4.94 6.42 9.71
CA THR A 186 4.23 7.54 10.33
C THR A 186 2.77 7.46 9.92
N VAL A 187 1.85 7.53 10.88
CA VAL A 187 0.41 7.49 10.61
C VAL A 187 0.02 8.75 9.83
N GLU A 188 -0.62 8.57 8.69
CA GLU A 188 -1.11 9.64 7.81
C GLU A 188 -2.54 9.30 7.39
N TYR A 189 -3.41 10.32 7.28
CA TYR A 189 -4.81 10.14 6.85
C TYR A 189 -4.95 10.55 5.40
N CYS A 190 -5.42 9.60 4.59
CA CYS A 190 -5.64 9.83 3.17
C CYS A 190 -7.09 10.28 2.96
N ASP A 191 -7.30 11.59 2.89
CA ASP A 191 -8.59 12.15 2.52
C ASP A 191 -8.81 11.92 1.03
N SER A 192 -9.66 10.94 0.69
CA SER A 192 -10.21 10.79 -0.67
C SER A 192 -11.41 11.71 -0.92
N ASP A 193 -11.63 12.71 -0.07
CA ASP A 193 -12.72 13.68 -0.19
C ASP A 193 -12.34 14.74 -1.23
N ALA A 194 -12.33 14.33 -2.50
CA ALA A 194 -12.62 15.25 -3.57
C ALA A 194 -14.07 15.70 -3.38
N GLU A 195 -14.30 16.75 -2.59
CA GLU A 195 -15.54 17.51 -2.67
C GLU A 195 -15.70 17.93 -4.13
N LEU A 196 -16.65 17.29 -4.82
CA LEU A 196 -17.05 17.70 -6.16
C LEU A 196 -17.34 19.20 -6.07
N PRO A 197 -16.72 20.06 -6.92
CA PRO A 197 -17.03 21.48 -6.88
C PRO A 197 -18.54 21.61 -7.04
N GLY A 198 -19.16 22.16 -5.99
CA GLY A 198 -20.57 22.47 -6.01
C GLY A 198 -20.86 23.27 -7.27
N ASP A 199 -21.78 22.74 -8.06
CA ASP A 199 -22.70 23.53 -8.86
C ASP A 199 -23.30 24.59 -7.91
N ASP A 200 -22.66 25.75 -7.90
CA ASP A 200 -23.25 27.02 -7.49
C ASP A 200 -23.45 27.80 -8.79
N GLU A 201 -24.41 27.35 -9.62
CA GLU A 201 -25.03 28.24 -10.60
C GLU A 201 -25.81 29.31 -9.81
N GLY A 202 -25.07 30.33 -9.36
CA GLY A 202 -25.64 31.61 -8.97
C GLY A 202 -26.30 32.25 -10.18
N ASP A 203 -27.64 32.23 -10.18
CA ASP A 203 -28.48 33.17 -10.92
C ASP A 203 -28.12 34.60 -10.48
N ASP A 204 -27.22 35.25 -11.21
CA ASP A 204 -27.04 36.71 -11.12
C ASP A 204 -26.72 37.27 -12.52
N GLU A 205 -27.71 37.20 -13.42
CA GLU A 205 -27.74 38.09 -14.57
C GLU A 205 -28.42 39.40 -14.18
N GLY A 206 -27.57 40.39 -13.88
CA GLY A 206 -27.95 41.77 -13.66
C GLY A 206 -28.33 42.52 -14.94
N ASP A 207 -28.99 43.65 -14.69
CA ASP A 207 -29.51 44.68 -15.59
C ASP A 207 -28.57 45.11 -16.74
N ASP A 208 -29.13 45.33 -17.93
CA ASP A 208 -28.69 46.43 -18.81
C ASP A 208 -29.81 46.95 -19.73
N GLU A 209 -29.72 48.24 -20.04
CA GLU A 209 -30.78 49.24 -20.27
C GLU A 209 -31.58 49.24 -21.59
N GLY A 210 -32.69 50.01 -21.61
CA GLY A 210 -33.32 50.51 -22.85
C GLY A 210 -34.56 51.40 -22.64
N ASP A 211 -34.37 52.72 -22.78
CA ASP A 211 -35.38 53.77 -22.97
C ASP A 211 -36.41 53.44 -24.08
N ASP A 212 -37.70 53.74 -23.88
CA ASP A 212 -38.49 54.46 -24.91
C ASP A 212 -39.81 55.05 -24.36
N GLU A 213 -40.19 56.18 -24.94
CA GLU A 213 -41.19 57.17 -24.53
C GLU A 213 -42.67 56.72 -24.55
N GLY A 214 -43.54 57.46 -23.84
CA GLY A 214 -44.97 57.50 -24.17
C GLY A 214 -45.90 58.05 -23.09
N ASP A 215 -46.40 59.27 -23.33
CA ASP A 215 -47.49 59.98 -22.64
C ASP A 215 -48.72 59.11 -22.29
N ASP A 216 -49.36 59.33 -21.14
CA ASP A 216 -50.75 59.81 -21.12
C ASP A 216 -51.20 60.29 -19.73
N GLU A 217 -52.08 61.28 -19.75
CA GLU A 217 -52.62 62.05 -18.63
C GLU A 217 -53.66 61.30 -17.77
N GLY A 218 -53.94 61.85 -16.58
CA GLY A 218 -55.15 61.59 -15.79
C GLY A 218 -54.84 61.52 -14.30
N ASP A 219 -55.02 62.61 -13.56
CA ASP A 219 -56.21 62.86 -12.73
C ASP A 219 -56.46 61.72 -11.72
N ASP A 220 -56.25 61.97 -10.42
CA ASP A 220 -57.30 62.50 -9.56
C ASP A 220 -56.84 62.59 -8.09
N GLU A 221 -57.39 63.57 -7.40
CA GLU A 221 -57.13 63.92 -6.00
C GLU A 221 -57.68 62.87 -5.01
N GLY A 222 -57.21 62.90 -3.76
CA GLY A 222 -57.87 62.17 -2.70
C GLY A 222 -57.13 62.17 -1.37
N ASP A 223 -57.42 63.19 -0.56
CA ASP A 223 -57.20 63.27 0.88
C ASP A 223 -57.58 61.98 1.63
N ASP A 224 -56.86 61.63 2.70
CA ASP A 224 -57.46 61.71 4.05
C ASP A 224 -56.45 61.41 5.16
N GLU A 225 -56.54 62.26 6.19
CA GLU A 225 -55.89 62.16 7.49
C GLU A 225 -56.48 61.03 8.34
N GLY A 226 -55.76 60.61 9.38
CA GLY A 226 -56.33 59.74 10.40
C GLY A 226 -55.34 59.34 11.50
N ASP A 227 -55.21 60.22 12.49
CA ASP A 227 -54.72 59.94 13.84
C ASP A 227 -55.36 58.68 14.44
N ASP A 228 -54.61 57.88 15.20
CA ASP A 228 -55.04 57.56 16.57
C ASP A 228 -53.88 57.01 17.43
N GLU A 229 -53.71 57.64 18.58
CA GLU A 229 -52.87 57.20 19.69
C GLU A 229 -53.55 56.07 20.47
N GLY A 230 -52.78 55.29 21.23
CA GLY A 230 -53.34 54.30 22.14
C GLY A 230 -52.30 53.54 22.94
N ASP A 231 -51.69 54.22 23.91
CA ASP A 231 -51.19 53.61 25.15
C ASP A 231 -52.26 52.71 25.78
N ASP A 232 -51.91 51.50 26.23
CA ASP A 232 -52.26 51.10 27.60
C ASP A 232 -51.39 49.94 28.10
N GLU A 233 -51.02 50.05 29.37
CA GLU A 233 -50.20 49.13 30.14
C GLU A 233 -50.99 47.89 30.58
N GLY A 234 -50.26 46.79 30.82
CA GLY A 234 -50.77 45.59 31.50
C GLY A 234 -49.66 44.62 31.87
#